data_AF-W2D1Z8-F1
#
_entry.id   AF-W2D1Z8-F1
#
_cell.length_a   1.000
_cell.length_b   1.000
_cell.length_c   1.000
_cell.angle_alpha   90.00
_cell.angle_beta   90.00
_cell.angle_gamma   90.00
#
_symmetry.space_group_name_H-M   'P 1'
#
loop_
_entity.id
_entity.type
_entity.pdbx_description
1 polymer ?
#
loop_
_entity_poly.entity_id
_entity_poly.type
_entity_poly.pdbx_seq_one_letter_code
_entity_poly.pdbx_strand_id
1 'polypeptide(L)' 'MEENSDRYVLVLEDRSETKSPTDPGRLSVISGQDEKGKIKTVEPTEENRAAFLVFNLNSAA' A
#
# COMPACT_ATOMS: atom_id res chain seq x y z
N MET A 1 17.28 21.01 -7.40
CA MET A 1 15.98 20.91 -6.73
C MET A 1 15.80 19.44 -6.41
N GLU A 2 15.77 19.07 -5.12
CA GLU A 2 15.29 17.74 -4.76
C GLU A 2 13.82 17.69 -5.16
N GLU A 3 13.50 16.93 -6.20
CA GLU A 3 12.14 16.47 -6.42
C GLU A 3 11.80 15.54 -5.26
N ASN A 4 11.45 16.10 -4.10
CA ASN A 4 10.66 15.39 -3.10
C ASN A 4 9.28 15.18 -3.72
N SER A 5 9.23 14.23 -4.65
CA SER A 5 8.00 13.64 -5.14
C SER A 5 7.41 12.91 -3.97
N ASP A 6 6.54 13.59 -3.25
CA ASP A 6 5.68 13.10 -2.17
C ASP A 6 4.79 11.93 -2.69
N ARG A 7 5.44 10.79 -2.96
CA ARG A 7 4.86 9.55 -3.51
C ARG A 7 4.53 8.65 -2.36
N TYR A 8 3.25 8.57 -2.05
CA TYR A 8 2.76 7.73 -0.97
C TYR A 8 2.09 6.47 -1.51
N VAL A 9 2.13 5.42 -0.71
CA VAL A 9 1.41 4.17 -0.92
C VAL A 9 0.56 3.87 0.30
N LEU A 10 -0.57 3.20 0.10
CA LEU A 10 -1.38 2.69 1.19
C LEU A 10 -0.96 1.26 1.52
N VAL A 11 -0.65 1.02 2.79
CA VAL A 11 -0.30 -0.31 3.32
C VAL A 11 -1.39 -0.75 4.27
N LEU A 12 -1.88 -1.97 4.10
CA LEU A 12 -2.79 -2.64 5.01
C LEU A 12 -2.02 -3.64 5.85
N GLU A 13 -2.32 -3.68 7.14
CA GLU A 13 -1.82 -4.69 8.07
C GLU A 13 -2.98 -5.58 8.51
N ASP A 14 -2.87 -6.89 8.23
CA ASP A 14 -3.77 -7.90 8.75
C ASP A 14 -3.19 -8.52 10.02
N ARG A 15 -3.82 -8.23 11.16
CA ARG A 15 -3.40 -8.74 12.48
C ARG A 15 -4.22 -9.93 12.97
N SER A 16 -5.12 -10.48 12.14
CA SER A 16 -6.03 -11.56 12.55
C SER A 16 -5.32 -12.83 13.05
N GLU A 17 -4.12 -13.12 12.54
CA GLU A 17 -3.30 -14.26 12.93
C GLU A 17 -2.19 -13.92 13.95
N THR A 18 -2.13 -12.66 14.43
CA THR A 18 -1.09 -12.25 15.39
C THR A 18 -1.33 -12.87 16.75
N LYS A 19 -0.26 -13.42 17.36
CA LYS A 19 -0.33 -14.09 18.67
C LYS A 19 0.01 -13.15 19.82
N SER A 20 0.66 -12.03 19.54
CA SER A 20 1.00 -10.98 20.50
C SER A 20 0.65 -9.59 19.96
N PRO A 21 0.21 -8.65 20.82
CA PRO A 21 0.01 -7.25 20.45
C PRO A 21 1.25 -6.54 19.91
N THR A 22 2.44 -7.11 20.13
CA THR A 22 3.73 -6.59 19.64
C THR A 22 4.16 -7.18 18.31
N ASP A 23 3.53 -8.27 17.87
CA ASP A 23 3.91 -8.93 16.62
C ASP A 23 3.34 -8.15 15.42
N PRO A 24 4.14 -7.91 14.38
CA PRO A 24 3.62 -7.32 13.16
C PRO A 24 2.66 -8.31 12.47
N GLY A 25 1.56 -7.79 11.95
CA GLY A 25 0.64 -8.52 11.10
C GLY A 25 1.19 -8.70 9.68
N ARG A 26 0.40 -9.36 8.83
CA ARG A 26 0.74 -9.51 7.41
C ARG A 26 0.53 -8.18 6.70
N LEU A 27 1.58 -7.64 6.12
CA LEU A 27 1.52 -6.39 5.35
C LEU A 27 1.13 -6.66 3.89
N SER A 28 0.37 -5.73 3.30
CA SER A 28 0.03 -5.74 1.88
C SER A 28 -0.13 -4.31 1.37
N VAL A 29 0.30 -4.03 0.14
CA VAL A 29 0.20 -2.70 -0.49
C VAL A 29 -1.00 -2.67 -1.43
N ILE A 30 -1.75 -1.57 -1.42
CA ILE A 30 -2.85 -1.38 -2.38
C ILE A 30 -2.29 -1.24 -3.80
N SER A 31 -2.83 -2.01 -4.73
CA SER A 31 -2.51 -1.93 -6.17
C SER A 31 -3.65 -1.36 -7.02
N GLY A 32 -4.83 -1.18 -6.43
CA GLY A 32 -6.00 -0.60 -7.10
C GLY A 32 -7.32 -1.19 -6.62
N GLN A 33 -8.31 -1.15 -7.50
CA GLN A 33 -9.68 -1.62 -7.25
C GLN A 33 -10.18 -2.38 -8.48
N ASP A 34 -11.00 -3.41 -8.30
CA ASP A 34 -11.70 -4.07 -9.42
C ASP A 34 -12.99 -3.33 -9.82
N GLU A 35 -13.63 -3.78 -10.91
CA GLU A 35 -14.87 -3.20 -11.45
C GLU A 35 -16.06 -3.26 -10.49
N LYS A 36 -16.01 -4.14 -9.49
CA LYS A 36 -17.05 -4.29 -8.46
C LYS A 36 -16.75 -3.49 -7.20
N GLY A 37 -15.62 -2.77 -7.19
CA GLY A 37 -15.21 -1.94 -6.09
C GLY A 37 -14.37 -2.67 -5.03
N LYS A 38 -13.93 -3.91 -5.26
CA LYS A 38 -13.08 -4.64 -4.31
C LYS A 38 -11.64 -4.14 -4.39
N ILE A 39 -11.06 -3.85 -3.25
CA ILE A 39 -9.66 -3.43 -3.14
C ILE A 39 -8.74 -4.59 -3.52
N LYS A 40 -7.76 -4.30 -4.40
CA LYS A 40 -6.69 -5.22 -4.77
C LYS A 40 -5.43 -4.87 -3.98
N THR A 41 -4.70 -5.91 -3.57
CA THR A 41 -3.47 -5.79 -2.82
C THR A 41 -2.38 -6.66 -3.41
N VAL A 42 -1.12 -6.28 -3.21
CA VAL A 42 0.08 -7.05 -3.56
C VAL A 42 1.03 -7.14 -2.37
N GLU A 43 1.94 -8.09 -2.39
CA GLU A 43 2.98 -8.19 -1.35
C GLU A 43 3.96 -6.99 -1.45
N PRO A 44 4.41 -6.43 -0.32
CA PRO A 44 5.31 -5.29 -0.27
C PRO A 44 6.76 -5.68 -0.59
N THR A 45 7.01 -6.22 -1.79
CA THR A 45 8.35 -6.58 -2.27
C THR A 45 8.83 -5.61 -3.34
N GLU A 46 10.15 -5.53 -3.56
CA GLU A 46 10.74 -4.68 -4.60
C GLU A 46 10.27 -5.09 -6.01
N GLU A 47 10.08 -6.40 -6.25
CA GLU A 47 9.60 -6.93 -7.52
C GLU A 47 8.17 -6.47 -7.84
N ASN A 48 7.34 -6.30 -6.79
CA ASN A 48 5.95 -5.86 -6.92
C ASN A 48 5.80 -4.33 -6.94
N ARG A 49 6.89 -3.57 -6.75
CA ARG A 49 6.84 -2.11 -6.60
C ARG A 49 6.15 -1.39 -7.75
N ALA A 50 6.29 -1.92 -8.98
CA ALA A 50 5.63 -1.36 -10.16
C ALA A 50 4.10 -1.46 -10.12
N ALA A 51 3.53 -2.36 -9.30
CA ALA A 51 2.09 -2.54 -9.14
C ALA A 51 1.51 -1.68 -8.00
N PHE A 52 2.33 -0.94 -7.24
CA PHE A 52 1.83 -0.15 -6.12
C PHE A 52 0.99 1.02 -6.64
N LEU A 53 -0.17 1.22 -6.04
CA LEU A 53 -0.95 2.43 -6.26
C LEU A 53 -0.26 3.59 -5.54
N VAL A 54 0.36 4.46 -6.31
CA VAL A 54 1.06 5.64 -5.81
C VAL A 54 0.19 6.88 -6.00
N PHE A 55 0.06 7.68 -4.94
CA PHE A 55 -0.62 8.97 -5.00
C PHE A 55 0.30 10.10 -4.55
N ASN A 56 0.07 11.29 -5.09
CA ASN A 56 0.80 12.50 -4.75
C ASN A 56 -0.12 13.43 -3.95
N LEU A 57 0.24 13.76 -2.71
CA LEU A 57 -0.59 14.63 -1.85
C LEU A 57 -0.76 16.05 -2.41
N ASN A 58 0.16 16.52 -3.25
CA ASN A 58 0.12 17.85 -3.86
C ASN A 58 -0.65 17.92 -5.18
N SER A 59 -1.30 16.82 -5.61
CA SER A 59 -2.25 16.87 -6.72
C SER A 59 -3.62 17.41 -6.25
N ALA A 60 -3.62 18.63 -5.72
CA ALA A 60 -4.85 19.39 -5.60
C ALA A 60 -5.37 19.68 -7.02
N ALA A 61 -6.61 19.28 -7.28
CA ALA A 61 -7.34 19.53 -8.52
C ALA A 61 -7.46 21.03 -8.83
#